data_AF-A0A843S3F0-F1
#
_entry.id   AF-A0A843S3F0-F1
#
_cell.length_a   1.000
_cell.length_b   1.000
_cell.length_c   1.000
_cell.angle_alpha   90.00
_cell.angle_beta   90.00
_cell.angle_gamma   90.00
#
_symmetry.space_group_name_H-M   'P 1'
#
loop_
_entity.id
_entity.type
_entity.pdbx_description
1 polymer ?
#
loop_
_entity_poly.entity_id
_entity_poly.type
_entity_poly.pdbx_seq_one_letter_code
_entity_poly.pdbx_strand_id
1 'polypeptide(L)'
;MTPTYPLLFSYRDLVFGNGYVAEVVATNGRALVEEEDGAIWFEGVNPGGMAASGRSPDEAHAAFRERFRHVLADLASEAETFDAFRREVARFFDETNEPAERDWLAAVEAVRAGEVRAEGLPQKPAASPRSVRVLMRHSFTARDNDPEFEQALAA
;
A
#
# COMPACT_ATOMS: atom_id res chain seq x y z
N MET A 1 9.27 27.45 2.01
CA MET A 1 8.58 26.15 2.15
C MET A 1 8.53 25.53 0.79
N THR A 2 9.01 24.31 0.66
CA THR A 2 8.80 23.49 -0.54
C THR A 2 7.35 23.04 -0.56
N PRO A 3 6.65 23.04 -1.71
CA PRO A 3 5.27 22.61 -1.77
C PRO A 3 5.15 21.13 -1.39
N THR A 4 4.14 20.81 -0.57
CA THR A 4 3.79 19.44 -0.21
C THR A 4 2.50 19.04 -0.92
N TYR A 5 2.41 17.78 -1.35
CA TYR A 5 1.28 17.26 -2.12
C TYR A 5 0.53 16.18 -1.33
N PRO A 6 -0.77 16.35 -1.07
CA PRO A 6 -1.58 15.34 -0.40
C PRO A 6 -2.09 14.33 -1.44
N LEU A 7 -1.44 13.17 -1.51
CA LEU A 7 -1.81 12.14 -2.48
C LEU A 7 -2.72 11.06 -1.88
N LEU A 8 -3.56 10.51 -2.76
CA LEU A 8 -4.26 9.25 -2.54
C LEU A 8 -3.68 8.18 -3.46
N PHE A 9 -3.34 7.02 -2.92
CA PHE A 9 -2.85 5.88 -3.70
C PHE A 9 -3.83 4.70 -3.63
N SER A 10 -3.75 3.80 -4.61
CA SER A 10 -4.52 2.56 -4.62
C SER A 10 -3.71 1.47 -5.29
N TYR A 11 -3.54 0.35 -4.61
CA TYR A 11 -2.69 -0.76 -5.04
C TYR A 11 -3.47 -2.06 -5.04
N ARG A 12 -3.03 -2.98 -5.90
CA ARG A 12 -3.49 -4.35 -5.97
C ARG A 12 -2.28 -5.26 -6.12
N ASP A 13 -2.14 -6.23 -5.21
CA ASP A 13 -1.05 -7.21 -5.21
C ASP A 13 -1.55 -8.62 -4.99
N LEU A 14 -0.77 -9.58 -5.48
CA LEU A 14 -0.79 -10.95 -5.03
C LEU A 14 0.35 -11.18 -4.05
N VAL A 15 0.03 -11.82 -2.93
CA VAL A 15 0.96 -12.14 -1.85
C VAL A 15 0.89 -13.64 -1.60
N PHE A 16 2.06 -14.26 -1.55
CA PHE A 16 2.22 -15.67 -1.21
C PHE A 16 2.52 -15.77 0.27
N GLY A 17 1.70 -16.51 1.00
CA GLY A 17 1.95 -16.83 2.40
C GLY A 17 2.01 -18.34 2.62
N ASN A 18 2.09 -18.74 3.88
CA ASN A 18 2.20 -20.14 4.27
C ASN A 18 0.92 -20.92 3.92
N GLY A 19 0.94 -21.62 2.79
CA GLY A 19 -0.19 -22.43 2.33
C GLY A 19 -1.34 -21.65 1.69
N TYR A 20 -1.14 -20.40 1.25
CA TYR A 20 -2.16 -19.65 0.53
C TYR A 20 -1.59 -18.62 -0.45
N VAL A 21 -2.42 -18.23 -1.41
CA VAL A 21 -2.24 -17.01 -2.23
C VAL A 21 -3.36 -16.05 -1.89
N ALA A 22 -3.00 -14.83 -1.51
CA ALA A 22 -3.93 -13.76 -1.19
C ALA A 22 -3.82 -12.62 -2.20
N GLU A 23 -4.95 -12.00 -2.55
CA GLU A 23 -4.96 -10.69 -3.20
C GLU A 23 -5.21 -9.62 -2.14
N VAL A 24 -4.35 -8.60 -2.12
CA VAL A 24 -4.50 -7.41 -1.29
C VAL A 24 -4.89 -6.24 -2.18
N VAL A 25 -6.01 -5.57 -1.84
CA VAL A 25 -6.51 -4.39 -2.54
C VAL A 25 -6.59 -3.21 -1.56
N ALA A 26 -5.63 -2.30 -1.64
CA ALA A 26 -5.61 -1.04 -0.91
C ALA A 26 -6.28 0.05 -1.74
N THR A 27 -7.25 0.75 -1.17
CA THR A 27 -8.03 1.79 -1.84
C THR A 27 -7.95 3.10 -1.06
N ASN A 28 -7.61 4.18 -1.77
CA ASN A 28 -7.43 5.53 -1.23
C ASN A 28 -6.55 5.57 0.03
N GLY A 29 -5.45 4.82 0.05
CA GLY A 29 -4.39 5.04 1.03
C GLY A 29 -3.85 6.46 0.90
N ARG A 30 -3.32 7.03 1.99
CA ARG A 30 -2.88 8.44 2.03
C ARG A 30 -1.38 8.52 2.10
N ALA A 31 -0.81 9.39 1.29
CA ALA A 31 0.61 9.71 1.33
C ALA A 31 0.81 11.22 1.23
N LEU A 32 1.81 11.73 1.95
CA LEU A 32 2.35 13.07 1.81
C LEU A 32 3.56 12.99 0.88
N VAL A 33 3.64 13.90 -0.08
CA VAL A 33 4.83 14.02 -0.94
C VAL A 33 5.47 15.37 -0.72
N GLU A 34 6.77 15.36 -0.53
CA GLU A 34 7.58 16.55 -0.34
C GLU A 34 8.93 16.43 -1.06
N GLU A 35 9.55 17.57 -1.35
CA GLU A 35 10.90 17.62 -1.88
C GLU A 35 11.83 18.19 -0.79
N GLU A 36 12.84 17.39 -0.42
CA GLU A 36 13.83 17.70 0.59
C GLU A 36 15.21 17.36 0.03
N ASP A 37 16.15 18.31 0.09
CA ASP A 37 17.55 18.15 -0.35
C ASP A 37 17.72 17.57 -1.77
N GLY A 38 16.80 17.91 -2.69
CA GLY A 38 16.81 17.44 -4.08
C GLY A 38 16.35 15.98 -4.25
N ALA A 39 15.80 15.38 -3.21
CA ALA A 39 15.08 14.11 -3.23
C ALA A 39 13.59 14.35 -3.04
N ILE A 40 12.78 13.50 -3.68
CA ILE A 40 11.33 13.48 -3.51
C ILE A 40 11.00 12.35 -2.54
N TRP A 41 10.36 12.69 -1.43
CA TRP A 41 9.93 11.78 -0.38
C TRP A 41 8.44 11.51 -0.50
N PHE A 42 8.08 10.23 -0.35
CA PHE A 42 6.72 9.78 -0.13
C PHE A 42 6.63 9.25 1.29
N GLU A 43 5.86 9.92 2.12
CA GLU A 43 5.55 9.48 3.47
C GLU A 43 4.13 8.92 3.53
N GLY A 44 4.01 7.70 4.06
CA GLY A 44 2.72 7.09 4.35
C GLY A 44 2.05 7.82 5.50
N VAL A 45 0.85 8.32 5.27
CA VAL A 45 -0.03 8.82 6.34
C VAL A 45 -0.87 7.66 6.84
N ASN A 46 -1.50 6.94 5.90
CA ASN A 46 -2.21 5.70 6.15
C ASN A 46 -1.99 4.73 4.98
N PRO A 47 -1.26 3.62 5.17
CA PRO A 47 -0.59 3.22 6.41
C PRO A 47 0.56 4.16 6.78
N GLY A 48 0.78 4.39 8.07
CA GLY A 48 1.81 5.29 8.60
C GLY A 48 3.25 4.76 8.52
N GLY A 49 3.42 3.43 8.54
CA GLY A 49 4.74 2.78 8.62
C GLY A 49 5.56 2.73 7.33
N MET A 50 5.32 3.64 6.37
CA MET A 50 6.00 3.64 5.08
C MET A 50 6.65 4.99 4.79
N ALA A 51 7.90 4.95 4.35
CA ALA A 51 8.55 6.09 3.73
C ALA A 51 9.50 5.57 2.64
N ALA A 52 9.61 6.32 1.55
CA ALA A 52 10.57 6.04 0.49
C ALA A 52 10.90 7.32 -0.27
N SER A 53 12.06 7.36 -0.91
CA SER A 53 12.47 8.50 -1.74
C SER A 53 13.06 8.10 -3.08
N GLY A 54 13.17 9.09 -3.95
CA GLY A 54 13.82 8.99 -5.25
C GLY A 54 14.24 10.36 -5.77
N ARG A 55 14.96 10.40 -6.89
CA ARG A 55 15.41 11.65 -7.53
C ARG A 55 14.36 12.25 -8.47
N SER A 56 13.24 11.56 -8.63
CA SER A 56 12.10 11.98 -9.44
C SER A 56 10.79 11.47 -8.82
N PRO A 57 9.62 12.06 -9.16
CA PRO A 57 8.34 11.59 -8.63
C PRO A 57 8.08 10.11 -8.94
N ASP A 58 8.46 9.67 -10.14
CA ASP A 58 8.27 8.29 -10.58
C ASP A 58 9.18 7.32 -9.82
N GLU A 59 10.45 7.68 -9.61
CA GLU A 59 11.39 6.86 -8.83
C GLU A 59 10.93 6.75 -7.37
N ALA A 60 10.50 7.86 -6.76
CA ALA A 60 10.02 7.89 -5.39
C ALA A 60 8.72 7.08 -5.23
N HIS A 61 7.77 7.23 -6.16
CA HIS A 61 6.53 6.44 -6.16
C HIS A 61 6.81 4.95 -6.37
N ALA A 62 7.72 4.58 -7.28
CA ALA A 62 8.12 3.19 -7.48
C ALA A 62 8.77 2.58 -6.22
N ALA A 63 9.64 3.34 -5.55
CA ALA A 63 10.23 2.93 -4.28
C ALA A 63 9.18 2.78 -3.17
N PHE A 64 8.22 3.70 -3.09
CA PHE A 64 7.11 3.63 -2.14
C PHE A 64 6.20 2.43 -2.40
N ARG A 65 5.92 2.12 -3.67
CA ARG A 65 5.18 0.93 -4.11
C ARG A 65 5.91 -0.37 -3.76
N GLU A 66 7.23 -0.40 -3.90
CA GLU A 66 8.07 -1.52 -3.48
C GLU A 66 8.04 -1.69 -1.96
N ARG A 67 8.14 -0.59 -1.20
CA ARG A 67 8.05 -0.63 0.26
C ARG A 67 6.74 -1.26 0.74
N PHE A 68 5.62 -0.90 0.11
CA PHE A 68 4.32 -1.53 0.40
C PHE A 68 4.34 -3.05 0.15
N ARG A 69 4.93 -3.50 -0.97
CA ARG A 69 5.05 -4.93 -1.29
C ARG A 69 5.93 -5.68 -0.30
N HIS A 70 7.06 -5.09 0.10
CA HIS A 70 7.93 -5.68 1.12
C HIS A 70 7.21 -5.85 2.46
N VAL A 71 6.50 -4.82 2.94
CA VAL A 71 5.73 -4.95 4.18
C VAL A 71 4.68 -6.05 4.07
N LEU A 72 3.95 -6.15 2.95
CA LEU A 72 2.99 -7.25 2.76
C LEU A 72 3.66 -8.63 2.78
N ALA A 73 4.85 -8.77 2.19
CA ALA A 73 5.61 -10.01 2.21
C ALA A 73 6.07 -10.37 3.63
N ASP A 74 6.58 -9.40 4.39
CA ASP A 74 6.98 -9.57 5.79
C ASP A 74 5.77 -10.06 6.62
N LEU A 75 4.64 -9.36 6.54
CA LEU A 75 3.40 -9.74 7.23
C LEU A 75 2.90 -11.15 6.85
N ALA A 76 3.03 -11.54 5.58
CA ALA A 76 2.63 -12.87 5.13
C ALA A 76 3.57 -13.97 5.64
N SER A 77 4.86 -13.66 5.76
CA SER A 77 5.88 -14.59 6.26
C SER A 77 5.75 -14.86 7.77
N GLU A 78 5.33 -13.84 8.52
CA GLU A 78 5.12 -13.91 9.98
C GLU A 78 3.77 -14.52 10.35
N ALA A 79 2.78 -14.45 9.46
CA ALA A 79 1.45 -14.98 9.70
C ALA A 79 1.37 -16.49 9.49
N GLU A 80 0.95 -17.20 10.54
CA GLU A 80 0.72 -18.66 10.49
C GLU A 80 -0.49 -19.05 9.64
N THR A 81 -1.47 -18.15 9.48
CA THR A 81 -2.73 -18.42 8.77
C THR A 81 -3.16 -17.22 7.93
N PHE A 82 -3.99 -17.47 6.91
CA PHE A 82 -4.59 -16.40 6.11
C PHE A 82 -5.36 -15.39 6.97
N ASP A 83 -6.10 -15.84 7.99
CA ASP A 83 -6.84 -14.93 8.86
C ASP A 83 -5.93 -14.09 9.75
N ALA A 84 -4.79 -14.62 10.20
CA ALA A 84 -3.77 -13.84 10.88
C ALA A 84 -3.22 -12.75 9.93
N PHE A 85 -2.80 -13.13 8.73
CA PHE A 85 -2.32 -12.20 7.71
C PHE A 85 -3.34 -11.10 7.40
N ARG A 86 -4.60 -11.47 7.20
CA ARG A 86 -5.69 -10.52 6.93
C ARG A 86 -5.87 -9.50 8.06
N ARG A 87 -5.77 -9.92 9.33
CA ARG A 87 -5.84 -9.01 10.47
C ARG A 87 -4.64 -8.07 10.51
N GLU A 88 -3.44 -8.59 10.25
CA GLU A 88 -2.21 -7.82 10.25
C GLU A 88 -2.18 -6.76 9.14
N VAL A 89 -2.62 -7.10 7.93
CA VAL A 89 -2.76 -6.14 6.83
C VAL A 89 -3.79 -5.06 7.17
N ALA A 90 -4.91 -5.42 7.81
CA ALA A 90 -5.90 -4.44 8.25
C ALA A 90 -5.32 -3.49 9.30
N ARG A 91 -4.61 -4.02 10.30
CA ARG A 91 -3.93 -3.25 11.34
C ARG A 91 -2.94 -2.27 10.71
N PHE A 92 -2.02 -2.78 9.88
CA PHE A 92 -1.03 -1.99 9.18
C PHE A 92 -1.70 -0.85 8.39
N PHE A 93 -2.75 -1.15 7.63
CA PHE A 93 -3.43 -0.14 6.81
C PHE A 93 -4.10 0.96 7.64
N ASP A 94 -4.54 0.64 8.86
CA ASP A 94 -5.17 1.56 9.80
C ASP A 94 -4.18 2.34 10.67
N GLU A 95 -2.90 2.00 10.65
CA GLU A 95 -1.86 2.82 11.28
C GLU A 95 -1.84 4.23 10.68
N THR A 96 -1.75 5.22 11.56
CA THR A 96 -1.64 6.63 11.19
C THR A 96 -0.28 7.17 11.64
N ASN A 97 0.45 7.80 10.72
CA ASN A 97 1.58 8.66 11.07
C ASN A 97 1.02 10.04 11.44
N GLU A 98 0.82 10.32 12.73
CA GLU A 98 0.20 11.57 13.20
C GLU A 98 0.93 12.84 12.76
N PRO A 99 2.28 12.93 12.82
CA PRO A 99 3.02 14.03 12.20
C PRO A 99 2.65 14.24 10.73
N ALA A 100 2.77 13.18 9.90
CA ALA A 100 2.47 13.27 8.47
C ALA A 100 0.98 13.56 8.21
N GLU A 101 0.06 13.12 9.07
CA GLU A 101 -1.37 13.44 8.95
C GLU A 101 -1.64 14.93 9.08
N ARG A 102 -0.98 15.61 10.03
CA ARG A 102 -1.11 17.07 10.19
C ARG A 102 -0.65 17.81 8.94
N ASP A 103 0.51 17.42 8.42
CA ASP A 103 1.10 18.05 7.25
C ASP A 103 0.29 17.73 5.98
N TRP A 104 -0.26 16.52 5.88
CA TRP A 104 -1.20 16.14 4.83
C TRP A 104 -2.49 16.96 4.87
N LEU A 105 -3.08 17.20 6.06
CA LEU A 105 -4.25 18.04 6.20
C LEU A 105 -3.96 19.49 5.82
N ALA A 106 -2.81 20.04 6.20
CA ALA A 106 -2.37 21.36 5.78
C ALA A 106 -2.21 21.44 4.25
N ALA A 107 -1.60 20.42 3.64
CA ALA A 107 -1.45 20.33 2.20
C ALA A 107 -2.81 20.22 1.47
N VAL A 108 -3.80 19.54 2.06
CA VAL A 108 -5.18 19.49 1.53
C VAL A 108 -5.81 20.88 1.50
N GLU A 109 -5.65 21.67 2.57
CA GLU A 109 -6.16 23.05 2.60
C GLU A 109 -5.46 23.93 1.55
N ALA A 110 -4.15 23.79 1.37
CA ALA A 110 -3.41 24.50 0.33
C ALA A 110 -3.90 24.15 -1.08
N VAL A 111 -4.19 22.87 -1.36
CA VAL A 111 -4.80 22.45 -2.64
C VAL A 111 -6.21 23.01 -2.81
N ARG A 112 -7.02 23.04 -1.74
CA ARG A 112 -8.39 23.62 -1.78
C ARG A 112 -8.38 25.13 -2.01
N ALA A 113 -7.41 25.82 -1.46
CA ALA A 113 -7.18 27.25 -1.66
C ALA A 113 -6.61 27.58 -3.07
N GLY A 114 -6.14 26.56 -3.79
CA GLY A 114 -5.51 26.72 -5.10
C GLY A 114 -4.05 27.16 -5.05
N GLU A 115 -3.41 27.07 -3.89
CA GLU A 115 -2.01 27.45 -3.66
C GLU A 115 -1.05 26.37 -4.16
N VAL A 116 -1.48 25.10 -4.11
CA VAL A 116 -0.72 23.94 -4.61
C VAL A 116 -1.52 23.23 -5.70
N ARG A 117 -0.84 22.85 -6.79
CA ARG A 117 -1.44 22.06 -7.87
C ARG A 117 -0.44 21.06 -8.41
N ALA A 118 -0.81 19.78 -8.39
CA ALA A 118 -0.06 18.74 -9.09
C ALA A 118 -0.57 18.63 -10.53
N GLU A 119 0.27 18.95 -11.52
CA GLU A 119 -0.08 18.78 -12.93
C GLU A 119 -0.11 17.29 -13.31
N GLY A 120 -1.03 16.91 -14.19
CA GLY A 120 -1.13 15.54 -14.70
C GLY A 120 -1.75 14.51 -13.75
N LEU A 121 -2.06 14.87 -12.49
CA LEU A 121 -2.72 13.97 -11.54
C LEU A 121 -4.24 14.18 -11.48
N PRO A 122 -5.04 13.10 -11.39
CA PRO A 122 -6.47 13.21 -11.19
C PRO A 122 -6.79 13.76 -9.80
N GLN A 123 -7.76 14.67 -9.72
CA GLN A 123 -8.25 15.19 -8.44
C GLN A 123 -9.27 14.23 -7.83
N LYS A 124 -9.18 14.05 -6.50
CA LYS A 124 -10.13 13.26 -5.72
C LYS A 124 -10.45 13.98 -4.39
N PRO A 125 -11.65 13.76 -3.82
CA PRO A 125 -11.95 14.26 -2.48
C PRO A 125 -10.99 13.68 -1.44
N ALA A 126 -10.40 14.52 -0.60
CA ALA A 126 -9.55 14.11 0.52
C ALA A 126 -10.28 13.16 1.51
N ALA A 127 -11.61 13.29 1.61
CA ALA A 127 -12.48 12.44 2.41
C ALA A 127 -12.89 11.13 1.72
N SER A 128 -12.28 10.78 0.58
CA SER A 128 -12.56 9.50 -0.10
C SER A 128 -12.35 8.33 0.87
N PRO A 129 -13.29 7.38 0.95
CA PRO A 129 -13.21 6.31 1.94
C PRO A 129 -11.97 5.47 1.68
N ARG A 130 -11.16 5.32 2.73
CA ARG A 130 -9.97 4.47 2.75
C ARG A 130 -10.38 3.06 3.15
N SER A 131 -9.88 2.05 2.45
CA SER A 131 -10.15 0.65 2.80
C SER A 131 -9.06 -0.28 2.29
N VAL A 132 -8.89 -1.41 2.98
CA VAL A 132 -8.10 -2.54 2.49
C VAL A 132 -8.98 -3.79 2.47
N ARG A 133 -8.85 -4.59 1.41
CA ARG A 133 -9.47 -5.91 1.31
C ARG A 133 -8.39 -6.95 1.07
N VAL A 134 -8.46 -8.05 1.80
CA VAL A 134 -7.59 -9.22 1.61
C VAL A 134 -8.49 -10.38 1.24
N LEU A 135 -8.30 -10.92 0.04
CA LEU A 135 -9.12 -11.97 -0.55
C LEU A 135 -8.25 -13.21 -0.74
N MET A 136 -8.67 -14.35 -0.19
CA MET A 136 -8.02 -15.62 -0.52
C MET A 136 -8.32 -15.93 -1.98
N ARG A 137 -7.26 -16.14 -2.76
CA ARG A 137 -7.35 -16.56 -4.17
C ARG A 137 -7.19 -18.07 -4.29
N HIS A 138 -6.31 -18.63 -3.49
CA HIS A 138 -6.05 -20.06 -3.45
C HIS A 138 -5.52 -20.48 -2.08
N SER A 139 -5.80 -21.72 -1.68
CA SER A 139 -5.23 -22.37 -0.50
C SER A 139 -4.59 -23.67 -0.94
N PHE A 140 -3.39 -23.94 -0.44
CA PHE A 140 -2.67 -25.18 -0.71
C PHE A 140 -2.84 -26.15 0.46
N THR A 141 -2.96 -27.42 0.11
CA THR A 141 -3.00 -28.57 1.01
C THR A 141 -1.88 -29.54 0.61
N ALA A 142 -1.51 -30.45 1.50
CA ALA A 142 -0.51 -31.48 1.17
C ALA A 142 -0.91 -32.32 -0.06
N ARG A 143 -2.22 -32.46 -0.31
CA ARG A 143 -2.78 -33.18 -1.46
C ARG A 143 -2.50 -32.48 -2.80
N ASP A 144 -2.29 -31.16 -2.79
CA ASP A 144 -1.98 -30.41 -4.00
C ASP A 144 -0.53 -30.65 -4.49
N ASN A 145 0.28 -31.36 -3.68
CA ASN A 145 1.61 -31.83 -4.05
C ASN A 145 1.66 -33.36 -4.30
N ASP A 146 0.50 -34.04 -4.33
CA ASP A 146 0.44 -35.50 -4.52
C ASP A 146 0.56 -35.87 -6.02
N PRO A 147 1.66 -36.54 -6.45
CA PRO A 147 1.86 -36.93 -7.84
C PRO A 147 0.78 -37.89 -8.39
N GLU A 148 0.10 -38.65 -7.51
CA GLU A 148 -0.96 -39.58 -7.93
C GLU A 148 -2.25 -38.83 -8.32
N PHE A 149 -2.50 -37.65 -7.76
CA PHE A 149 -3.64 -36.82 -8.11
C PHE A 149 -3.48 -36.16 -9.49
N GLU A 150 -2.25 -35.82 -9.89
CA GLU A 150 -1.96 -35.33 -11.25
C GLU A 150 -2.18 -36.40 -12.32
N GLN A 151 -1.84 -37.67 -12.04
CA GLN A 151 -2.08 -38.77 -12.98
C GLN A 151 -3.57 -39.08 -13.16
N ALA A 152 -4.40 -38.87 -12.14
CA ALA A 152 -5.85 -39.07 -12.22
C ALA A 152 -6.60 -37.96 -12.98
N LEU A 153 -6.02 -36.75 -13.10
CA LEU A 153 -6.57 -35.65 -13.90
C LEU A 153 -6.11 -35.68 -15.37
N ALA A 154 -5.04 -36.42 -15.67
CA ALA A 154 -4.48 -36.59 -17.01
C ALA A 154 -5.03 -37.83 -17.77
N ALA A 155 -5.93 -38.60 -17.15
CA ALA A 155 -6.58 -39.79 -17.71
C ALA A 155 -8.06 -39.51 -18.05
#